data_AF-A0A543JP25-F1
#
_entry.id   AF-A0A543JP25-F1
#
_cell.length_a   1.000
_cell.length_b   1.000
_cell.length_c   1.000
_cell.angle_alpha   90.00
_cell.angle_beta   90.00
_cell.angle_gamma   90.00
#
_symmetry.space_group_name_H-M   'P 1'
#
loop_
_entity.id
_entity.type
_entity.pdbx_description
1 polymer ?
#
loop_
_entity_poly.entity_id
_entity_poly.type
_entity_poly.pdbx_seq_one_letter_code
_entity_poly.pdbx_strand_id
1 'polypeptide(L)'
;MLLVRSLLGMPELRLRLVSGTDSVDRPVTRLYGTELPDPARYLSGGELVLTGLLWHRTAADCEKFVASLAAAGVAALAASSPDAAGALPGALVEACERHGVPLLEVPVDLSFAAITERVVLELAAERVGDAGVLLGRHRRLLTVVADGGGLSELVAAGAAELDAPCWVLACTGRVVAGPDLPEATAFVREFLRADRLPKVVRGTTLLPVSARGGARLTSWILLVSGDRTHDEVAAELASLVGVERARVVQGREIENRAAGPLLRQVFAGGDVAARIAAVGWDPDAPLRVLAASVSNGQAEQAVALVEEVLASVTSTFLVAAVGGEVYALAPSGSWTEGVRSALRALEPGLRSARVLVGISSPVGHTGLRGAAEEASHARRLGERRTGRTCVVAGEEIALHQLLLAGVPEELRRSLRRRLLGPVLDYDAEHGSDLVGTLRVFLDCSGSWTAAAARLHVHVNTLRYRVGRVEDLLGVDLSEFTERVDLYLALQAG
;
A
#
# COMPACT_ATOMS: atom_id res chain seq x y z
N MET A 1 -28.37 5.60 22.13
CA MET A 1 -29.44 6.06 21.22
C MET A 1 -30.74 6.09 22.00
N LEU A 2 -31.28 7.29 22.24
CA LEU A 2 -32.51 7.49 23.00
C LEU A 2 -33.72 6.99 22.21
N LEU A 3 -34.47 6.04 22.78
CA LEU A 3 -35.67 5.46 22.17
C LEU A 3 -36.93 6.00 22.85
N VAL A 4 -38.08 5.92 22.17
CA VAL A 4 -39.39 6.23 22.78
C VAL A 4 -39.63 5.37 24.03
N ARG A 5 -39.28 4.07 24.00
CA ARG A 5 -39.34 3.18 25.17
C ARG A 5 -38.49 3.64 26.35
N SER A 6 -37.39 4.33 26.10
CA SER A 6 -36.50 4.84 27.15
C SER A 6 -37.17 5.98 27.90
N LEU A 7 -37.98 6.80 27.22
CA LEU A 7 -38.75 7.89 27.83
C LEU A 7 -39.81 7.35 28.80
N LEU A 8 -40.49 6.26 28.43
CA LEU A 8 -41.44 5.56 29.30
C LEU A 8 -40.79 4.97 30.55
N GLY A 9 -39.49 4.68 30.48
CA GLY A 9 -38.69 4.17 31.60
C GLY A 9 -38.21 5.24 32.58
N MET A 10 -38.39 6.54 32.30
CA MET A 10 -37.97 7.65 33.16
C MET A 10 -39.05 7.95 34.21
N PRO A 11 -38.88 7.56 35.49
CA PRO A 11 -39.94 7.69 36.50
C PRO A 11 -40.36 9.14 36.74
N GLU A 12 -39.44 10.10 36.59
CA GLU A 12 -39.66 11.52 36.75
C GLU A 12 -40.60 12.12 35.69
N LEU A 13 -40.66 11.53 34.49
CA LEU A 13 -41.52 12.02 33.40
C LEU A 13 -42.94 11.45 33.47
N ARG A 14 -43.16 10.33 34.18
CA ARG A 14 -44.48 9.69 34.38
C ARG A 14 -45.32 9.57 33.09
N LEU A 15 -44.65 9.40 31.95
CA LEU A 15 -45.32 9.30 30.65
C LEU A 15 -46.04 7.96 30.55
N ARG A 16 -47.29 7.98 30.09
CA ARG A 16 -48.07 6.76 29.86
C ARG A 16 -48.23 6.53 28.37
N LEU A 17 -47.91 5.33 27.89
CA LEU A 17 -48.22 4.93 26.52
C LEU A 17 -49.73 4.72 26.39
N VAL A 18 -50.36 5.41 25.44
CA VAL A 18 -51.79 5.31 25.14
C VAL A 18 -52.04 4.48 23.90
N SER A 19 -51.21 4.62 22.86
CA SER A 19 -51.27 3.79 21.65
C SER A 19 -49.91 3.65 20.97
N GLY A 20 -49.77 2.63 20.11
CA GLY A 20 -48.55 2.39 19.31
C GLY A 20 -47.47 1.54 20.01
N THR A 21 -47.86 0.48 20.72
CA THR A 21 -46.95 -0.49 21.37
C THR A 21 -45.88 -1.05 20.44
N ASP A 22 -46.22 -1.26 19.16
CA ASP A 22 -45.32 -1.85 18.17
C ASP A 22 -44.31 -0.84 17.58
N SER A 23 -44.34 0.42 18.02
CA SER A 23 -43.52 1.52 17.50
C SER A 23 -42.74 2.28 18.58
N VAL A 24 -42.59 1.70 19.78
CA VAL A 24 -41.83 2.32 20.89
C VAL A 24 -40.30 2.23 20.74
N ASP A 25 -39.80 1.49 19.75
CA ASP A 25 -38.37 1.37 19.46
C ASP A 25 -37.86 2.43 18.46
N ARG A 26 -38.67 3.44 18.16
CA ARG A 26 -38.26 4.57 17.31
C ARG A 26 -37.22 5.45 18.02
N PRO A 27 -36.16 5.90 17.32
CA PRO A 27 -35.18 6.81 17.88
C PRO A 27 -35.75 8.23 18.01
N VAL A 28 -35.57 8.82 19.18
CA VAL A 28 -35.85 10.23 19.45
C VAL A 28 -34.55 10.99 19.27
N THR A 29 -34.53 11.94 18.34
CA THR A 29 -33.32 12.72 18.05
C THR A 29 -33.45 14.18 18.48
N ARG A 30 -34.69 14.68 18.64
CA ARG A 30 -35.04 16.09 18.87
C ARG A 30 -36.40 16.19 19.54
N LEU A 31 -36.73 17.40 20.01
CA LEU A 31 -38.02 17.77 20.57
C LEU A 31 -38.64 18.90 19.75
N TYR A 32 -39.96 18.91 19.66
CA TYR A 32 -40.68 20.02 19.06
C TYR A 32 -42.01 20.25 19.78
N GLY A 33 -42.11 21.37 20.52
CA GLY A 33 -43.37 21.80 21.11
C GLY A 33 -44.20 22.63 20.13
N THR A 34 -45.48 22.33 19.98
CA THR A 34 -46.35 23.06 19.04
C THR A 34 -47.80 23.11 19.51
N GLU A 35 -48.46 24.20 19.15
CA GLU A 35 -49.92 24.38 19.24
C GLU A 35 -50.52 24.73 17.87
N LEU A 36 -49.74 24.55 16.80
CA LEU A 36 -50.22 24.79 15.43
C LEU A 36 -51.09 23.61 14.97
N PRO A 37 -52.25 23.87 14.32
CA PRO A 37 -53.07 22.81 13.74
C PRO A 37 -52.35 21.97 12.66
N ASP A 38 -51.32 22.54 12.02
CA ASP A 38 -50.46 21.84 11.07
C ASP A 38 -48.98 22.24 11.27
N PRO A 39 -48.18 21.40 11.94
CA PRO A 39 -46.76 21.64 12.17
C PRO A 39 -45.84 21.13 11.04
N ALA A 40 -46.36 20.53 9.95
CA ALA A 40 -45.56 19.77 8.98
C ALA A 40 -44.29 20.49 8.48
N ARG A 41 -44.39 21.80 8.21
CA ARG A 41 -43.27 22.60 7.68
C ARG A 41 -42.07 22.76 8.63
N TYR A 42 -42.21 22.39 9.89
CA TYR A 42 -41.16 22.52 10.91
C TYR A 42 -40.59 21.18 11.36
N LEU A 43 -41.09 20.08 10.82
CA LEU A 43 -40.69 18.72 11.18
C LEU A 43 -39.75 18.16 10.12
N SER A 44 -38.78 17.36 10.54
CA SER A 44 -37.76 16.72 9.70
C SER A 44 -37.57 15.23 9.99
N GLY A 45 -38.32 14.68 10.95
CA GLY A 45 -38.33 13.27 11.32
C GLY A 45 -37.51 13.00 12.59
N GLY A 46 -37.97 12.03 13.37
CA GLY A 46 -37.34 11.63 14.64
C GLY A 46 -37.59 12.56 15.82
N GLU A 47 -38.53 13.51 15.73
CA GLU A 47 -38.93 14.37 16.84
C GLU A 47 -39.86 13.65 17.84
N LEU A 48 -39.71 13.95 19.13
CA LEU A 48 -40.80 13.85 20.11
C LEU A 48 -41.59 15.16 20.07
N VAL A 49 -42.83 15.11 19.56
CA VAL A 49 -43.69 16.29 19.47
C VAL A 49 -44.47 16.47 20.77
N LEU A 50 -44.44 17.67 21.34
CA LEU A 50 -45.18 18.02 22.58
C LEU A 50 -46.35 18.96 22.25
N THR A 51 -47.55 18.66 22.74
CA THR A 51 -48.75 19.47 22.47
C THR A 51 -49.74 19.47 23.65
N GLY A 52 -50.27 20.64 24.00
CA GLY A 52 -51.35 20.84 24.97
C GLY A 52 -52.74 20.82 24.33
N LEU A 53 -52.82 20.53 23.03
CA LEU A 53 -54.06 20.33 22.26
C LEU A 53 -54.91 21.60 22.10
N LEU A 54 -54.33 22.81 22.16
CA LEU A 54 -55.07 24.07 21.99
C LEU A 54 -55.66 24.26 20.59
N TRP A 55 -55.14 23.52 19.61
CA TRP A 55 -55.63 23.48 18.24
C TRP A 55 -56.87 22.58 18.06
N HIS A 56 -57.16 21.69 19.01
CA HIS A 56 -58.25 20.70 18.88
C HIS A 56 -59.62 21.35 19.12
N ARG A 57 -60.48 21.36 18.08
CA ARG A 57 -61.87 21.83 18.17
C ARG A 57 -62.87 20.75 17.77
N THR A 58 -62.47 19.88 16.85
CA THR A 58 -63.28 18.81 16.29
C THR A 58 -62.44 17.55 16.10
N ALA A 59 -63.10 16.39 16.02
CA ALA A 59 -62.43 15.12 15.73
C ALA A 59 -61.65 15.14 14.40
N ALA A 60 -62.07 15.95 13.42
CA ALA A 60 -61.38 16.11 12.14
C ALA A 60 -60.02 16.81 12.26
N ASP A 61 -59.81 17.60 13.32
CA ASP A 61 -58.52 18.25 13.56
C ASP A 61 -57.46 17.23 13.99
N CYS A 62 -57.85 16.23 14.82
CA CYS A 62 -56.97 15.14 15.24
C CYS A 62 -56.43 14.36 14.05
N GLU A 63 -57.30 14.04 13.08
CA GLU A 63 -56.89 13.33 11.87
C GLU A 63 -55.84 14.11 11.07
N LYS A 64 -56.08 15.40 10.83
CA LYS A 64 -55.16 16.25 10.05
C LYS A 64 -53.81 16.40 10.75
N PHE A 65 -53.85 16.64 12.06
CA PHE A 65 -52.64 16.82 12.86
C PHE A 65 -51.80 15.54 12.89
N VAL A 66 -52.39 14.40 13.20
CA VAL A 66 -51.64 13.13 13.26
C VAL A 66 -51.15 12.69 11.88
N ALA A 67 -51.94 12.87 10.82
CA ALA A 67 -51.50 12.57 9.46
C ALA A 67 -50.26 13.39 9.07
N SER A 68 -50.17 14.66 9.49
CA SER A 68 -49.01 15.50 9.20
C SER A 68 -47.77 15.06 9.98
N LEU A 69 -47.93 14.63 11.24
CA LEU A 69 -46.85 14.04 12.03
C LEU A 69 -46.33 12.74 11.44
N ALA A 70 -47.24 11.87 10.99
CA ALA A 70 -46.88 10.60 10.38
C ALA A 70 -46.13 10.80 9.05
N ALA A 71 -46.60 11.73 8.21
CA ALA A 71 -45.93 12.08 6.97
C ALA A 71 -44.51 12.64 7.18
N ALA A 72 -44.28 13.36 8.29
CA ALA A 72 -42.96 13.88 8.65
C ALA A 72 -42.03 12.83 9.29
N GLY A 73 -42.55 11.64 9.66
CA GLY A 73 -41.74 10.58 10.25
C GLY A 73 -41.31 10.87 11.71
N VAL A 74 -42.18 11.50 12.50
CA VAL A 74 -41.88 11.77 13.91
C VAL A 74 -41.69 10.49 14.72
N ALA A 75 -40.92 10.58 15.82
CA ALA A 75 -40.66 9.45 16.70
C ALA A 75 -41.90 9.11 17.55
N ALA A 76 -42.53 10.13 18.15
CA ALA A 76 -43.75 9.98 18.96
C ALA A 76 -44.46 11.33 19.17
N LEU A 77 -45.74 11.26 19.56
CA LEU A 77 -46.54 12.40 20.03
C LEU A 77 -46.74 12.29 21.54
N ALA A 78 -46.36 13.31 22.30
CA ALA A 78 -46.66 13.47 23.71
C ALA A 78 -47.69 14.59 23.91
N ALA A 79 -48.87 14.22 24.39
CA ALA A 79 -50.00 15.14 24.53
C ALA A 79 -50.44 15.28 25.99
N SER A 80 -50.78 16.49 26.40
CA SER A 80 -51.46 16.76 27.67
C SER A 80 -52.86 17.31 27.40
N SER A 81 -53.86 16.80 28.11
CA SER A 81 -55.25 17.29 28.00
C SER A 81 -55.45 18.53 28.87
N PRO A 82 -56.11 19.60 28.38
CA PRO A 82 -56.41 20.78 29.17
C PRO A 82 -57.53 20.56 30.21
N ASP A 83 -58.30 19.47 30.10
CA ASP A 83 -59.41 19.16 31.01
C ASP A 83 -58.92 18.51 32.31
N ALA A 84 -59.46 18.96 33.45
CA ALA A 84 -59.14 18.43 34.80
C ALA A 84 -59.46 16.93 34.98
N ALA A 85 -60.22 16.32 34.06
CA ALA A 85 -60.50 14.89 34.01
C ALA A 85 -59.35 14.07 33.38
N GLY A 86 -58.35 14.71 32.77
CA GLY A 86 -57.08 14.11 32.33
C GLY A 86 -57.11 13.22 31.09
N ALA A 87 -58.28 12.85 30.56
CA ALA A 87 -58.37 11.95 29.41
C ALA A 87 -58.04 12.65 28.07
N LEU A 88 -57.23 12.02 27.22
CA LEU A 88 -57.00 12.44 25.83
C LEU A 88 -58.24 12.17 24.96
N PRO A 89 -58.52 13.00 23.93
CA PRO A 89 -59.65 12.77 23.02
C PRO A 89 -59.56 11.41 22.32
N GLY A 90 -60.65 10.63 22.31
CA GLY A 90 -60.67 9.32 21.63
C GLY A 90 -60.32 9.41 20.15
N ALA A 91 -60.75 10.48 19.47
CA ALA A 91 -60.40 10.75 18.07
C ALA A 91 -58.87 10.93 17.84
N LEU A 92 -58.12 11.40 18.84
CA LEU A 92 -56.66 11.49 18.77
C LEU A 92 -56.02 10.10 18.87
N VAL A 93 -56.52 9.27 19.78
CA VAL A 93 -56.05 7.89 19.96
C VAL A 93 -56.26 7.08 18.68
N GLU A 94 -57.47 7.12 18.12
CA GLU A 94 -57.82 6.42 16.87
C GLU A 94 -56.95 6.89 15.68
N ALA A 95 -56.69 8.20 15.58
CA ALA A 95 -55.83 8.74 14.52
C ALA A 95 -54.38 8.26 14.69
N CYS A 96 -53.84 8.29 15.92
CA CYS A 96 -52.49 7.80 16.23
C CYS A 96 -52.33 6.32 15.92
N GLU A 97 -53.33 5.48 16.23
CA GLU A 97 -53.34 4.06 15.87
C GLU A 97 -53.36 3.86 14.35
N ARG A 98 -54.24 4.58 13.65
CA ARG A 98 -54.37 4.47 12.19
C ARG A 98 -53.10 4.83 11.44
N HIS A 99 -52.41 5.88 11.89
CA HIS A 99 -51.20 6.39 11.25
C HIS A 99 -49.91 5.81 11.86
N GLY A 100 -50.02 4.94 12.86
CA GLY A 100 -48.88 4.31 13.52
C GLY A 100 -47.95 5.31 14.22
N VAL A 101 -48.48 6.37 14.82
CA VAL A 101 -47.71 7.34 15.63
C VAL A 101 -47.87 6.98 17.10
N PRO A 102 -46.80 6.63 17.83
CA PRO A 102 -46.89 6.36 19.27
C PRO A 102 -47.44 7.58 20.02
N LEU A 103 -48.49 7.37 20.81
CA LEU A 103 -49.11 8.41 21.62
C LEU A 103 -48.74 8.22 23.09
N LEU A 104 -48.10 9.23 23.65
CA LEU A 104 -47.73 9.33 25.05
C LEU A 104 -48.63 10.37 25.73
N GLU A 105 -49.20 10.02 26.87
CA GLU A 105 -49.92 10.96 27.72
C GLU A 105 -48.96 11.60 28.71
N VAL A 106 -49.02 12.93 28.75
CA VAL A 106 -48.27 13.79 29.67
C VAL A 106 -49.18 14.19 30.83
N PRO A 107 -48.81 13.89 32.09
CA PRO A 107 -49.57 14.30 33.27
C PRO A 107 -49.79 15.82 33.30
N VAL A 108 -50.98 16.25 33.70
CA VAL A 108 -51.38 17.67 33.72
C VAL A 108 -50.53 18.56 34.65
N ASP A 109 -49.89 17.96 35.65
CA ASP A 109 -48.97 18.62 36.58
C ASP A 109 -47.51 18.65 36.10
N LEU A 110 -47.21 18.03 34.94
CA LEU A 110 -45.87 18.01 34.35
C LEU A 110 -45.74 19.03 33.22
N SER A 111 -44.80 19.96 33.36
CA SER A 111 -44.55 20.96 32.32
C SER A 111 -43.78 20.38 31.13
N PHE A 112 -44.08 20.87 29.92
CA PHE A 112 -43.28 20.54 28.73
C PHE A 112 -41.84 21.04 28.83
N ALA A 113 -41.59 22.09 29.62
CA ALA A 113 -40.23 22.54 29.93
C ALA A 113 -39.43 21.46 30.67
N ALA A 114 -40.01 20.81 31.69
CA ALA A 114 -39.36 19.74 32.42
C ALA A 114 -39.06 18.51 31.54
N ILE A 115 -40.00 18.15 30.66
CA ILE A 115 -39.77 17.09 29.65
C ILE A 115 -38.65 17.50 28.69
N THR A 116 -38.70 18.73 28.19
CA THR A 116 -37.71 19.27 27.26
C THR A 116 -36.32 19.25 27.87
N GLU A 117 -36.15 19.78 29.09
CA GLU A 117 -34.89 19.80 29.80
C GLU A 117 -34.33 18.39 30.01
N ARG A 118 -35.16 17.46 30.51
CA ARG A 118 -34.71 16.09 30.80
C ARG A 118 -34.27 15.34 29.56
N VAL A 119 -35.03 15.44 28.46
CA VAL A 119 -34.74 14.75 27.20
C VAL A 119 -33.56 15.39 26.47
N VAL A 120 -33.42 16.73 26.50
CA VAL A 120 -32.24 17.41 25.97
C VAL A 120 -30.98 16.99 26.73
N LEU A 121 -31.05 16.88 28.06
CA LEU A 121 -29.93 16.39 28.89
C LEU A 121 -29.54 14.96 28.52
N GLU A 122 -30.50 14.07 28.29
CA GLU A 122 -30.22 12.70 27.88
C GLU A 122 -29.58 12.63 26.49
N LEU A 123 -30.11 13.36 25.51
CA LEU A 123 -29.55 13.46 24.16
C LEU A 123 -28.13 14.06 24.16
N ALA A 124 -27.85 15.00 25.07
CA ALA A 124 -26.52 15.56 25.27
C ALA A 124 -25.57 14.55 25.94
N ALA A 125 -26.04 13.81 26.95
CA ALA A 125 -25.26 12.80 27.65
C ALA A 125 -24.82 11.66 26.72
N GLU A 126 -25.68 11.22 25.79
CA GLU A 126 -25.30 10.24 24.77
C GLU A 126 -24.15 10.73 23.89
N ARG A 127 -24.24 11.98 23.40
CA ARG A 127 -23.18 12.58 22.56
C ARG A 127 -21.85 12.73 23.31
N VAL A 128 -21.90 13.12 24.59
CA VAL A 128 -20.71 13.21 25.45
C VAL A 128 -20.13 11.84 25.73
N GLY A 129 -20.97 10.82 25.93
CA GLY A 129 -20.55 9.44 26.12
C GLY A 129 -19.77 8.90 24.93
N ASP A 130 -20.31 9.04 23.72
CA ASP A 130 -19.67 8.57 22.49
C ASP A 130 -18.33 9.27 22.23
N ALA A 131 -18.28 10.60 22.41
CA ALA A 131 -17.06 11.38 22.29
C ALA A 131 -16.02 11.01 23.37
N GLY A 132 -16.47 10.76 24.60
CA GLY A 132 -15.62 10.34 25.71
C GLY A 132 -15.00 8.96 25.49
N VAL A 133 -15.76 8.02 24.93
CA VAL A 133 -15.25 6.69 24.55
C VAL A 133 -14.18 6.83 23.48
N LEU A 134 -14.47 7.56 22.39
CA LEU A 134 -13.52 7.78 21.29
C LEU A 134 -12.23 8.44 21.78
N LEU A 135 -12.33 9.51 22.57
CA LEU A 135 -11.17 10.18 23.18
C LEU A 135 -10.39 9.25 24.13
N GLY A 136 -11.08 8.33 24.80
CA GLY A 136 -10.46 7.29 25.60
C GLY A 136 -9.62 6.32 24.76
N ARG A 137 -10.15 5.87 23.61
CA ARG A 137 -9.43 5.03 22.65
C ARG A 137 -8.19 5.76 22.09
N HIS A 138 -8.39 6.99 21.64
CA HIS A 138 -7.35 7.90 21.15
C HIS A 138 -6.17 8.02 22.13
N ARG A 139 -6.47 8.34 23.40
CA ARG A 139 -5.45 8.47 24.43
C ARG A 139 -4.64 7.19 24.64
N ARG A 140 -5.28 6.02 24.63
CA ARG A 140 -4.58 4.73 24.81
C ARG A 140 -3.61 4.44 23.67
N LEU A 141 -3.99 4.71 22.43
CA LEU A 141 -3.09 4.57 21.27
C LEU A 141 -1.91 5.54 21.35
N LEU A 142 -2.17 6.79 21.75
CA LEU A 142 -1.11 7.79 21.94
C LEU A 142 -0.13 7.42 23.06
N THR A 143 -0.61 6.85 24.17
CA THR A 143 0.25 6.41 25.28
C THR A 143 1.29 5.41 24.80
N VAL A 144 0.93 4.44 23.94
CA VAL A 144 1.89 3.48 23.38
C VAL A 144 3.03 4.19 22.64
N VAL A 145 2.72 5.17 21.80
CA VAL A 145 3.73 5.94 21.04
C VAL A 145 4.57 6.85 21.95
N ALA A 146 3.95 7.41 22.99
CA ALA A 146 4.61 8.29 23.96
C ALA A 146 5.58 7.53 24.87
N ASP A 147 5.23 6.32 25.27
CA ASP A 147 6.06 5.43 26.08
C ASP A 147 7.17 4.76 25.26
N GLY A 148 7.24 5.04 23.95
CA GLY A 148 8.23 4.47 23.04
C GLY A 148 7.93 3.03 22.61
N GLY A 149 6.67 2.59 22.78
CA GLY A 149 6.19 1.30 22.29
C GLY A 149 6.33 1.21 20.77
N GLY A 150 6.89 0.10 20.29
CA GLY A 150 7.14 -0.12 18.87
C GLY A 150 5.88 -0.44 18.07
N LEU A 151 6.04 -0.62 16.75
CA LEU A 151 4.94 -0.95 15.82
C LEU A 151 4.10 -2.16 16.26
N SER A 152 4.71 -3.20 16.80
CA SER A 152 4.00 -4.40 17.24
C SER A 152 3.02 -4.11 18.40
N GLU A 153 3.44 -3.29 19.36
CA GLU A 153 2.59 -2.89 20.50
C GLU A 153 1.48 -1.95 20.04
N LEU A 154 1.79 -1.01 19.15
CA LEU A 154 0.81 -0.10 18.58
C LEU A 154 -0.27 -0.84 17.78
N VAL A 155 0.11 -1.84 16.98
CA VAL A 155 -0.83 -2.69 16.23
C VAL A 155 -1.67 -3.56 17.16
N ALA A 156 -1.09 -4.10 18.23
CA ALA A 156 -1.83 -4.87 19.22
C ALA A 156 -2.86 -4.01 19.98
N ALA A 157 -2.48 -2.80 20.39
CA ALA A 157 -3.40 -1.84 21.00
C ALA A 157 -4.51 -1.44 20.03
N GLY A 158 -4.16 -1.14 18.77
CA GLY A 158 -5.12 -0.87 17.70
C GLY A 158 -6.13 -2.00 17.51
N ALA A 159 -5.67 -3.25 17.50
CA ALA A 159 -6.54 -4.42 17.37
C ALA A 159 -7.52 -4.56 18.54
N ALA A 160 -7.08 -4.24 19.77
CA ALA A 160 -7.93 -4.24 20.95
C ALA A 160 -8.98 -3.12 20.92
N GLU A 161 -8.60 -1.90 20.52
CA GLU A 161 -9.54 -0.77 20.44
C GLU A 161 -10.59 -0.90 19.33
N LEU A 162 -10.20 -1.56 18.23
CA LEU A 162 -11.06 -1.79 17.07
C LEU A 162 -11.89 -3.07 17.19
N ASP A 163 -11.57 -3.93 18.16
CA ASP A 163 -12.09 -5.30 18.29
C ASP A 163 -11.96 -6.08 16.96
N ALA A 164 -10.78 -5.97 16.34
CA ALA A 164 -10.51 -6.54 15.02
C ALA A 164 -9.01 -6.79 14.81
N PRO A 165 -8.62 -7.93 14.21
CA PRO A 165 -7.24 -8.16 13.82
C PRO A 165 -6.70 -7.07 12.88
N CYS A 166 -5.49 -6.59 13.19
CA CYS A 166 -4.79 -5.52 12.47
C CYS A 166 -3.39 -5.97 12.02
N TRP A 167 -2.95 -5.45 10.88
CA TRP A 167 -1.59 -5.67 10.34
C TRP A 167 -1.03 -4.40 9.72
N VAL A 168 0.30 -4.28 9.72
CA VAL A 168 1.02 -3.29 8.93
C VAL A 168 1.83 -4.02 7.87
N LEU A 169 1.58 -3.70 6.61
CA LEU A 169 2.17 -4.37 5.46
C LEU A 169 3.00 -3.39 4.62
N ALA A 170 4.22 -3.76 4.27
CA ALA A 170 5.00 -3.03 3.27
C ALA A 170 4.55 -3.42 1.86
N CYS A 171 4.71 -2.52 0.88
CA CYS A 171 4.36 -2.81 -0.51
C CYS A 171 5.23 -3.90 -1.17
N THR A 172 6.26 -4.39 -0.48
CA THR A 172 7.04 -5.59 -0.88
C THR A 172 6.35 -6.90 -0.52
N GLY A 173 5.24 -6.86 0.22
CA GLY A 173 4.53 -8.04 0.75
C GLY A 173 5.03 -8.50 2.12
N ARG A 174 6.02 -7.81 2.70
CA ARG A 174 6.49 -8.07 4.07
C ARG A 174 5.47 -7.58 5.10
N VAL A 175 5.07 -8.46 6.01
CA VAL A 175 4.35 -8.09 7.24
C VAL A 175 5.34 -7.40 8.18
N VAL A 176 5.12 -6.11 8.42
CA VAL A 176 5.96 -5.28 9.29
C VAL A 176 5.57 -5.49 10.75
N ALA A 177 4.28 -5.60 11.02
CA ALA A 177 3.71 -5.87 12.33
C ALA A 177 2.33 -6.52 12.20
N GLY A 178 1.93 -7.29 13.20
CA GLY A 178 0.72 -8.11 13.22
C GLY A 178 1.02 -9.61 13.11
N PRO A 179 -0.01 -10.47 13.24
CA PRO A 179 0.15 -11.91 13.11
C PRO A 179 0.46 -12.34 11.66
N ASP A 180 0.76 -13.61 11.44
CA ASP A 180 0.98 -14.15 10.10
C ASP A 180 -0.22 -13.87 9.19
N LEU A 181 0.06 -13.35 7.99
CA LEU A 181 -0.94 -12.99 7.00
C LEU A 181 -0.72 -13.77 5.69
N PRO A 182 -1.47 -14.86 5.48
CA PRO A 182 -1.47 -15.57 4.22
C PRO A 182 -1.88 -14.65 3.06
N GLU A 183 -1.30 -14.87 1.88
CA GLU A 183 -1.61 -14.10 0.66
C GLU A 183 -1.45 -12.58 0.79
N ALA A 184 -0.53 -12.10 1.64
CA ALA A 184 -0.24 -10.68 1.82
C ALA A 184 -0.06 -9.90 0.50
N THR A 185 0.59 -10.51 -0.50
CA THR A 185 0.81 -9.90 -1.82
C THR A 185 -0.47 -9.64 -2.61
N ALA A 186 -1.57 -10.34 -2.32
CA ALA A 186 -2.87 -10.06 -2.92
C ALA A 186 -3.42 -8.70 -2.45
N PHE A 187 -3.28 -8.38 -1.16
CA PHE A 187 -3.67 -7.09 -0.60
C PHE A 187 -2.80 -5.95 -1.14
N VAL A 188 -1.47 -6.17 -1.26
CA VAL A 188 -0.56 -5.21 -1.90
C VAL A 188 -1.01 -4.87 -3.32
N ARG A 189 -1.34 -5.90 -4.11
CA ARG A 189 -1.78 -5.70 -5.51
C ARG A 189 -3.04 -4.85 -5.59
N GLU A 190 -4.01 -5.10 -4.71
CA GLU A 190 -5.23 -4.30 -4.64
C GLU A 190 -4.97 -2.87 -4.19
N PHE A 191 -4.10 -2.67 -3.20
CA PHE A 191 -3.70 -1.35 -2.73
C PHE A 191 -3.01 -0.52 -3.81
N LEU A 192 -2.02 -1.09 -4.50
CA LEU A 192 -1.25 -0.40 -5.53
C LEU A 192 -2.13 0.02 -6.73
N ARG A 193 -3.13 -0.81 -7.07
CA ARG A 193 -4.08 -0.56 -8.17
C ARG A 193 -5.27 0.31 -7.80
N ALA A 194 -5.53 0.55 -6.51
CA ALA A 194 -6.73 1.27 -6.08
C ALA A 194 -6.68 2.75 -6.49
N ASP A 195 -7.72 3.25 -7.17
CA ASP A 195 -7.83 4.69 -7.47
C ASP A 195 -8.17 5.53 -6.23
N ARG A 196 -8.87 4.92 -5.26
CA ARG A 196 -9.27 5.54 -4.00
C ARG A 196 -8.98 4.62 -2.82
N LEU A 197 -8.61 5.23 -1.71
CA LEU A 197 -8.37 4.58 -0.42
C LEU A 197 -9.05 5.40 0.68
N PRO A 198 -9.52 4.79 1.78
CA PRO A 198 -9.48 3.35 2.09
C PRO A 198 -10.28 2.47 1.13
N LYS A 199 -9.96 1.17 1.04
CA LYS A 199 -10.66 0.19 0.18
C LYS A 199 -10.87 -1.13 0.93
N VAL A 200 -12.08 -1.69 0.86
CA VAL A 200 -12.37 -3.02 1.41
C VAL A 200 -12.03 -4.10 0.37
N VAL A 201 -11.26 -5.10 0.79
CA VAL A 201 -10.84 -6.24 -0.02
C VAL A 201 -10.98 -7.49 0.84
N ARG A 202 -11.75 -8.48 0.38
CA ARG A 202 -11.93 -9.77 1.08
C ARG A 202 -12.32 -9.61 2.56
N GLY A 203 -13.17 -8.63 2.87
CA GLY A 203 -13.60 -8.34 4.24
C GLY A 203 -12.55 -7.63 5.10
N THR A 204 -11.47 -7.10 4.52
CA THR A 204 -10.42 -6.34 5.22
C THR A 204 -10.29 -4.96 4.60
N THR A 205 -10.29 -3.92 5.42
CA THR A 205 -10.08 -2.54 4.98
C THR A 205 -8.58 -2.25 4.84
N LEU A 206 -8.19 -1.72 3.68
CA LEU A 206 -6.86 -1.23 3.37
C LEU A 206 -6.80 0.28 3.59
N LEU A 207 -6.09 0.72 4.62
CA LEU A 207 -5.84 2.14 4.90
C LEU A 207 -4.40 2.52 4.51
N PRO A 208 -4.21 3.67 3.84
CA PRO A 208 -2.87 4.13 3.47
C PRO A 208 -2.13 4.68 4.69
N VAL A 209 -0.96 4.13 4.97
CA VAL A 209 -0.01 4.72 5.92
C VAL A 209 0.81 5.75 5.15
N SER A 210 0.32 6.99 5.13
CA SER A 210 0.98 8.08 4.42
C SER A 210 2.20 8.56 5.21
N ALA A 211 3.38 8.56 4.58
CA ALA A 211 4.43 9.51 4.97
C ALA A 211 4.31 10.74 4.08
N ARG A 212 4.47 11.93 4.65
CA ARG A 212 4.49 13.19 3.89
C ARG A 212 5.50 13.06 2.73
N GLY A 213 5.02 13.21 1.48
CA GLY A 213 5.88 13.19 0.28
C GLY A 213 6.33 11.82 -0.23
N GLY A 214 5.89 10.71 0.36
CA GLY A 214 6.31 9.37 -0.05
C GLY A 214 5.64 8.83 -1.32
N ALA A 215 6.40 8.14 -2.18
CA ALA A 215 5.85 7.40 -3.32
C ALA A 215 4.99 6.22 -2.82
N ARG A 216 3.87 5.92 -3.50
CA ARG A 216 2.97 4.81 -3.14
C ARG A 216 3.68 3.46 -3.03
N LEU A 217 4.73 3.26 -3.83
CA LEU A 217 5.53 2.04 -3.87
C LEU A 217 6.34 1.80 -2.59
N THR A 218 6.63 2.85 -1.81
CA THR A 218 7.38 2.74 -0.57
C THR A 218 6.47 2.93 0.65
N SER A 219 5.16 3.16 0.47
CA SER A 219 4.25 3.30 1.62
C SER A 219 4.02 1.96 2.32
N TRP A 220 3.56 2.04 3.56
CA TRP A 220 2.95 0.90 4.24
C TRP A 220 1.42 0.96 4.12
N ILE A 221 0.79 -0.14 4.46
CA ILE A 221 -0.65 -0.34 4.41
C ILE A 221 -1.08 -0.84 5.78
N LEU A 222 -2.05 -0.19 6.40
CA LEU A 222 -2.73 -0.73 7.57
C LEU A 222 -3.91 -1.58 7.08
N LEU A 223 -3.94 -2.84 7.47
CA LEU A 223 -5.04 -3.75 7.22
C LEU A 223 -5.84 -3.89 8.51
N VAL A 224 -7.15 -3.69 8.45
CA VAL A 224 -8.06 -3.91 9.58
C VAL A 224 -9.20 -4.81 9.12
N SER A 225 -9.47 -5.89 9.85
CA SER A 225 -10.60 -6.79 9.53
C SER A 225 -11.94 -6.06 9.67
N GLY A 226 -12.87 -6.34 8.76
CA GLY A 226 -14.16 -5.67 8.62
C GLY A 226 -14.14 -4.44 7.71
N ASP A 227 -15.32 -3.87 7.46
CA ASP A 227 -15.46 -2.56 6.80
C ASP A 227 -15.22 -1.45 7.83
N ARG A 228 -14.12 -0.74 7.67
CA ARG A 228 -13.60 0.33 8.54
C ARG A 228 -13.32 1.60 7.74
N THR A 229 -13.97 1.75 6.59
CA THR A 229 -13.75 2.87 5.67
C THR A 229 -14.00 4.24 6.28
N HIS A 230 -14.88 4.31 7.28
CA HIS A 230 -15.27 5.53 7.99
C HIS A 230 -14.98 5.44 9.51
N ASP A 231 -14.10 4.53 9.93
CA ASP A 231 -13.75 4.33 11.34
C ASP A 231 -12.61 5.28 11.75
N GLU A 232 -12.92 6.24 12.63
CA GLU A 232 -11.97 7.26 13.08
C GLU A 232 -10.78 6.66 13.85
N VAL A 233 -10.99 5.59 14.61
CA VAL A 233 -9.92 4.90 15.36
C VAL A 233 -8.98 4.20 14.39
N ALA A 234 -9.50 3.60 13.31
CA ALA A 234 -8.66 2.98 12.28
C ALA A 234 -7.82 4.03 11.52
N ALA A 235 -8.41 5.19 11.21
CA ALA A 235 -7.71 6.29 10.55
C ALA A 235 -6.60 6.88 11.45
N GLU A 236 -6.87 6.99 12.75
CA GLU A 236 -5.88 7.41 13.72
C GLU A 236 -4.73 6.41 13.85
N LEU A 237 -5.03 5.12 13.99
CA LEU A 237 -4.03 4.07 14.03
C LEU A 237 -3.12 4.12 12.80
N ALA A 238 -3.68 4.31 11.60
CA ALA A 238 -2.91 4.46 10.37
C ALA A 238 -1.97 5.68 10.42
N SER A 239 -2.41 6.77 11.05
CA SER A 239 -1.62 7.99 11.23
C SER A 239 -0.46 7.77 12.21
N LEU A 240 -0.71 7.10 13.33
CA LEU A 240 0.32 6.75 14.33
C LEU A 240 1.35 5.76 13.79
N VAL A 241 0.91 4.76 13.02
CA VAL A 241 1.82 3.88 12.27
C VAL A 241 2.69 4.69 11.29
N GLY A 242 2.14 5.75 10.70
CA GLY A 242 2.90 6.68 9.85
C GLY A 242 4.01 7.41 10.60
N VAL A 243 3.78 7.78 11.85
CA VAL A 243 4.79 8.40 12.73
C VAL A 243 5.90 7.39 13.06
N GLU A 244 5.53 6.17 13.45
CA GLU A 244 6.50 5.11 13.73
C GLU A 244 7.33 4.73 12.49
N ARG A 245 6.69 4.66 11.32
CA ARG A 245 7.41 4.49 10.05
C ARG A 245 8.41 5.60 9.81
N ALA A 246 8.05 6.85 10.06
CA ALA A 246 8.95 7.99 9.88
C ALA A 246 10.17 7.88 10.82
N ARG A 247 9.99 7.43 12.07
CA ARG A 247 11.10 7.14 13.00
C ARG A 247 12.03 6.05 12.46
N VAL A 248 11.47 4.96 11.94
CA VAL A 248 12.24 3.85 11.33
C VAL A 248 13.06 4.34 10.13
N VAL A 249 12.44 5.10 9.22
CA VAL A 249 13.11 5.65 8.03
C VAL A 249 14.22 6.63 8.45
N GLN A 250 13.95 7.53 9.39
CA GLN A 250 14.94 8.48 9.89
C GLN A 250 16.13 7.77 10.55
N GLY A 251 15.88 6.72 11.33
CA GLY A 251 16.95 5.88 11.90
C GLY A 251 17.82 5.28 10.79
N ARG A 252 17.19 4.76 9.73
CA ARG A 252 17.89 4.18 8.58
C ARG A 252 18.72 5.21 7.81
N GLU A 253 18.19 6.42 7.60
CA GLU A 253 18.94 7.51 6.95
C GLU A 253 20.20 7.90 7.74
N ILE A 254 20.15 7.86 9.07
CA ILE A 254 21.30 8.12 9.94
C ILE A 254 22.35 7.00 9.76
N GLU A 255 21.94 5.74 9.77
CA GLU A 255 22.83 4.59 9.50
C GLU A 255 23.45 4.68 8.09
N ASN A 256 22.64 4.99 7.08
CA ASN A 256 23.04 5.10 5.68
C ASN A 256 23.92 6.32 5.38
N ARG A 257 24.08 7.26 6.30
CA ARG A 257 24.99 8.40 6.13
C ARG A 257 26.45 7.95 5.89
N ALA A 258 26.84 6.80 6.44
CA ALA A 258 28.15 6.20 6.21
C ALA A 258 28.25 5.41 4.89
N ALA A 259 27.12 5.02 4.29
CA ALA A 259 27.07 4.16 3.10
C ALA A 259 27.69 4.80 1.86
N GLY A 260 27.38 6.06 1.58
CA GLY A 260 27.91 6.78 0.42
C GLY A 260 29.45 6.88 0.41
N PRO A 261 30.09 7.38 1.49
CA PRO A 261 31.54 7.37 1.62
C PRO A 261 32.16 5.98 1.54
N LEU A 262 31.54 4.96 2.16
CA LEU A 262 32.01 3.57 2.11
C LEU A 262 32.01 3.05 0.67
N LEU A 263 30.89 3.18 -0.05
CA LEU A 263 30.77 2.73 -1.44
C LEU A 263 31.73 3.46 -2.38
N ARG A 264 31.93 4.78 -2.22
CA ARG A 264 32.95 5.51 -3.00
C ARG A 264 34.36 4.98 -2.74
N GLN A 265 34.68 4.60 -1.51
CA GLN A 265 35.96 4.00 -1.19
C GLN A 265 36.12 2.59 -1.77
N VAL A 266 35.04 1.79 -1.79
CA VAL A 266 35.01 0.49 -2.48
C VAL A 266 35.35 0.66 -3.97
N PHE A 267 34.71 1.61 -4.66
CA PHE A 267 35.01 1.89 -6.07
C PHE A 267 36.43 2.38 -6.31
N ALA A 268 37.01 3.12 -5.36
CA ALA A 268 38.41 3.54 -5.41
C ALA A 268 39.41 2.39 -5.12
N GLY A 269 38.93 1.21 -4.70
CA GLY A 269 39.78 0.09 -4.30
C GLY A 269 40.50 0.31 -2.96
N GLY A 270 39.97 1.16 -2.09
CA GLY A 270 40.55 1.40 -0.76
C GLY A 270 40.21 0.28 0.23
N ASP A 271 41.01 0.17 1.30
CA ASP A 271 40.74 -0.77 2.40
C ASP A 271 39.51 -0.32 3.21
N VAL A 272 38.47 -1.14 3.24
CA VAL A 272 37.18 -0.85 3.87
C VAL A 272 36.92 -1.68 5.14
N ALA A 273 37.85 -2.55 5.56
CA ALA A 273 37.66 -3.43 6.71
C ALA A 273 37.29 -2.66 8.00
N ALA A 274 38.05 -1.60 8.31
CA ALA A 274 37.79 -0.77 9.49
C ALA A 274 36.41 -0.07 9.45
N ARG A 275 35.92 0.30 8.26
CA ARG A 275 34.59 0.93 8.12
C ARG A 275 33.45 -0.08 8.24
N ILE A 276 33.66 -1.30 7.74
CA ILE A 276 32.71 -2.42 7.91
C ILE A 276 32.58 -2.76 9.40
N ALA A 277 33.70 -2.84 10.12
CA ALA A 277 33.70 -3.03 11.57
C ALA A 277 33.01 -1.86 12.31
N ALA A 278 33.22 -0.61 11.87
CA ALA A 278 32.61 0.57 12.48
C ALA A 278 31.09 0.63 12.36
N VAL A 279 30.50 -0.04 11.35
CA VAL A 279 29.02 -0.20 11.23
C VAL A 279 28.52 -1.48 11.92
N GLY A 280 29.38 -2.15 12.69
CA GLY A 280 29.02 -3.32 13.48
C GLY A 280 28.97 -4.64 12.69
N TRP A 281 29.55 -4.69 11.49
CA TRP A 281 29.60 -5.90 10.68
C TRP A 281 30.96 -6.58 10.79
N ASP A 282 30.95 -7.91 10.70
CA ASP A 282 32.17 -8.71 10.64
C ASP A 282 32.87 -8.50 9.26
N PRO A 283 34.10 -7.96 9.21
CA PRO A 283 34.84 -7.76 7.95
C PRO A 283 35.20 -9.05 7.21
N ASP A 284 35.27 -10.19 7.92
CA ASP A 284 35.62 -11.49 7.36
C ASP A 284 34.39 -12.27 6.89
N ALA A 285 33.20 -11.86 7.34
CA ALA A 285 31.95 -12.43 6.86
C ALA A 285 31.74 -12.07 5.37
N PRO A 286 31.22 -13.01 4.55
CA PRO A 286 30.94 -12.73 3.17
C PRO A 286 29.84 -11.67 3.04
N LEU A 287 30.05 -10.70 2.17
CA LEU A 287 29.14 -9.62 1.81
C LEU A 287 28.70 -9.80 0.36
N ARG A 288 27.58 -9.16 -0.03
CA ARG A 288 27.27 -8.96 -1.46
C ARG A 288 26.91 -7.51 -1.73
N VAL A 289 27.06 -7.13 -3.00
CA VAL A 289 26.68 -5.83 -3.52
C VAL A 289 25.44 -5.98 -4.38
N LEU A 290 24.48 -5.07 -4.22
CA LEU A 290 23.32 -4.93 -5.07
C LEU A 290 23.43 -3.60 -5.82
N ALA A 291 23.29 -3.63 -7.14
CA ALA A 291 23.21 -2.43 -7.97
C ALA A 291 21.81 -2.34 -8.58
N ALA A 292 21.17 -1.19 -8.45
CA ALA A 292 19.81 -0.97 -8.90
C ALA A 292 19.67 0.33 -9.69
N SER A 293 18.78 0.30 -10.68
CA SER A 293 18.36 1.47 -11.45
C SER A 293 16.84 1.50 -11.53
N VAL A 294 16.26 2.68 -11.29
CA VAL A 294 14.82 2.94 -11.46
C VAL A 294 14.66 3.94 -12.58
N SER A 295 14.00 3.55 -13.68
CA SER A 295 13.81 4.45 -14.81
C SER A 295 12.87 5.61 -14.43
N ASN A 296 13.24 6.83 -14.84
CA ASN A 296 12.45 8.05 -14.60
C ASN A 296 12.19 8.39 -13.12
N GLY A 297 12.93 7.79 -12.19
CA GLY A 297 12.84 8.05 -10.76
C GLY A 297 13.88 9.05 -10.27
N GLN A 298 13.55 9.82 -9.22
CA GLN A 298 14.56 10.59 -8.47
C GLN A 298 15.44 9.63 -7.66
N ALA A 299 16.70 10.00 -7.43
CA ALA A 299 17.66 9.17 -6.70
C ALA A 299 17.16 8.78 -5.30
N GLU A 300 16.53 9.71 -4.58
CA GLU A 300 15.96 9.46 -3.25
C GLU A 300 14.84 8.40 -3.27
N GLN A 301 13.98 8.43 -4.29
CA GLN A 301 12.91 7.44 -4.46
C GLN A 301 13.48 6.05 -4.80
N ALA A 302 14.55 6.00 -5.58
CA ALA A 302 15.22 4.75 -5.90
C ALA A 302 15.93 4.16 -4.68
N VAL A 303 16.55 4.98 -3.83
CA VAL A 303 17.13 4.56 -2.55
C VAL A 303 16.05 3.97 -1.65
N ALA A 304 14.96 4.72 -1.40
CA ALA A 304 13.87 4.26 -0.55
C ALA A 304 13.22 2.95 -1.06
N LEU A 305 13.13 2.77 -2.39
CA LEU A 305 12.64 1.54 -2.99
C LEU A 305 13.58 0.36 -2.71
N VAL A 306 14.89 0.56 -2.90
CA VAL A 306 15.90 -0.48 -2.63
C VAL A 306 15.95 -0.83 -1.15
N GLU A 307 15.81 0.15 -0.26
CA GLU A 307 15.70 -0.07 1.19
C GLU A 307 14.49 -0.94 1.55
N GLU A 308 13.30 -0.65 1.01
CA GLU A 308 12.11 -1.47 1.28
C GLU A 308 12.24 -2.89 0.72
N VAL A 309 12.87 -3.05 -0.45
CA VAL A 309 13.17 -4.36 -1.04
C VAL A 309 14.16 -5.12 -0.17
N LEU A 310 15.24 -4.49 0.30
CA LEU A 310 16.22 -5.15 1.16
C LEU A 310 15.69 -5.47 2.55
N ALA A 311 14.84 -4.61 3.12
CA ALA A 311 14.16 -4.88 4.38
C ALA A 311 13.24 -6.12 4.33
N SER A 312 12.88 -6.61 3.14
CA SER A 312 12.15 -7.88 2.96
C SER A 312 13.03 -9.13 3.04
N VAL A 313 14.36 -8.97 2.97
CA VAL A 313 15.31 -10.10 2.91
C VAL A 313 16.38 -10.07 4.01
N THR A 314 16.72 -8.90 4.53
CA THR A 314 17.70 -8.73 5.62
C THR A 314 17.36 -7.52 6.49
N SER A 315 17.74 -7.59 7.78
CA SER A 315 17.64 -6.47 8.73
C SER A 315 18.86 -5.55 8.72
N THR A 316 19.98 -6.02 8.15
CA THR A 316 21.27 -5.32 8.10
C THR A 316 21.68 -5.07 6.66
N PHE A 317 21.73 -3.80 6.29
CA PHE A 317 22.15 -3.35 4.97
C PHE A 317 22.52 -1.87 4.99
N LEU A 318 23.27 -1.44 3.99
CA LEU A 318 23.59 -0.04 3.72
C LEU A 318 23.19 0.28 2.29
N VAL A 319 22.54 1.43 2.06
CA VAL A 319 22.12 1.88 0.72
C VAL A 319 22.61 3.30 0.45
N ALA A 320 23.14 3.55 -0.75
CA ALA A 320 23.42 4.90 -1.20
C ALA A 320 23.32 5.04 -2.72
N ALA A 321 23.00 6.25 -3.19
CA ALA A 321 23.15 6.62 -4.59
C ALA A 321 24.61 7.04 -4.88
N VAL A 322 25.22 6.44 -5.90
CA VAL A 322 26.58 6.76 -6.37
C VAL A 322 26.56 6.81 -7.90
N GLY A 323 26.98 7.94 -8.48
CA GLY A 323 27.09 8.07 -9.94
C GLY A 323 25.78 7.94 -10.72
N GLY A 324 24.63 8.23 -10.09
CA GLY A 324 23.30 8.10 -10.71
C GLY A 324 22.67 6.70 -10.61
N GLU A 325 23.38 5.74 -10.01
CA GLU A 325 22.86 4.41 -9.70
C GLU A 325 22.71 4.23 -8.18
N VAL A 326 21.85 3.31 -7.75
CA VAL A 326 21.69 2.97 -6.33
C VAL A 326 22.46 1.69 -6.04
N TYR A 327 23.32 1.74 -5.04
CA TYR A 327 24.07 0.59 -4.57
C TYR A 327 23.66 0.26 -3.15
N ALA A 328 23.65 -1.02 -2.85
CA ALA A 328 23.53 -1.51 -1.50
C ALA A 328 24.58 -2.56 -1.17
N LEU A 329 24.96 -2.62 0.10
CA LEU A 329 25.88 -3.58 0.68
C LEU A 329 25.17 -4.28 1.83
N ALA A 330 25.28 -5.60 1.94
CA ALA A 330 24.73 -6.35 3.07
C ALA A 330 25.48 -7.68 3.32
N PRO A 331 25.36 -8.27 4.52
CA PRO A 331 25.87 -9.60 4.84
C PRO A 331 25.22 -10.71 4.03
N SER A 332 26.03 -11.57 3.40
CA SER A 332 25.59 -12.60 2.46
C SER A 332 24.48 -13.48 3.02
N GLY A 333 23.53 -13.83 2.15
CA GLY A 333 22.39 -14.69 2.43
C GLY A 333 21.65 -15.04 1.16
N SER A 334 20.53 -15.74 1.29
CA SER A 334 19.67 -16.10 0.15
C SER A 334 18.77 -14.92 -0.23
N TRP A 335 19.33 -13.91 -0.91
CA TRP A 335 18.59 -12.69 -1.22
C TRP A 335 17.83 -12.77 -2.54
N THR A 336 18.38 -13.48 -3.53
CA THR A 336 17.95 -13.39 -4.93
C THR A 336 16.46 -13.64 -5.10
N GLU A 337 15.92 -14.71 -4.51
CA GLU A 337 14.50 -15.02 -4.63
C GLU A 337 13.62 -14.07 -3.81
N GLY A 338 14.09 -13.63 -2.64
CA GLY A 338 13.38 -12.64 -1.83
C GLY A 338 13.27 -11.28 -2.54
N VAL A 339 14.36 -10.80 -3.13
CA VAL A 339 14.39 -9.57 -3.95
C VAL A 339 13.49 -9.72 -5.18
N ARG A 340 13.51 -10.87 -5.86
CA ARG A 340 12.58 -11.16 -6.96
C ARG A 340 11.13 -11.10 -6.49
N SER A 341 10.81 -11.72 -5.36
CA SER A 341 9.46 -11.73 -4.79
C SER A 341 8.97 -10.32 -4.45
N ALA A 342 9.81 -9.53 -3.76
CA ALA A 342 9.51 -8.15 -3.41
C ALA A 342 9.24 -7.27 -4.65
N LEU A 343 10.08 -7.38 -5.68
CA LEU A 343 9.87 -6.62 -6.93
C LEU A 343 8.61 -7.07 -7.69
N ARG A 344 8.29 -8.37 -7.70
CA ARG A 344 7.02 -8.86 -8.27
C ARG A 344 5.80 -8.31 -7.53
N ALA A 345 5.87 -8.14 -6.20
CA ALA A 345 4.80 -7.52 -5.42
C ALA A 345 4.60 -6.04 -5.78
N LEU A 346 5.68 -5.32 -6.11
CA LEU A 346 5.67 -3.90 -6.47
C LEU A 346 5.26 -3.61 -7.93
N GLU A 347 5.39 -4.59 -8.83
CA GLU A 347 5.12 -4.45 -10.27
C GLU A 347 3.77 -3.79 -10.64
N PRO A 348 2.64 -4.07 -9.93
CA PRO A 348 1.37 -3.40 -10.18
C PRO A 348 1.43 -1.88 -10.01
N GLY A 349 2.30 -1.36 -9.13
CA GLY A 349 2.44 0.06 -8.83
C GLY A 349 3.47 0.79 -9.69
N LEU A 350 4.34 0.07 -10.43
CA LEU A 350 5.43 0.68 -11.19
C LEU A 350 4.98 1.53 -12.39
N ARG A 351 3.73 1.39 -12.85
CA ARG A 351 3.20 2.10 -14.04
C ARG A 351 4.16 1.95 -15.25
N SER A 352 4.83 3.03 -15.66
CA SER A 352 5.82 3.05 -16.76
C SER A 352 7.27 2.95 -16.30
N ALA A 353 7.54 2.97 -14.99
CA ALA A 353 8.87 2.80 -14.45
C ALA A 353 9.35 1.35 -14.58
N ARG A 354 10.66 1.19 -14.77
CA ARG A 354 11.36 -0.09 -14.77
C ARG A 354 12.36 -0.12 -13.63
N VAL A 355 12.44 -1.24 -12.93
CA VAL A 355 13.39 -1.50 -11.84
C VAL A 355 14.28 -2.66 -12.26
N LEU A 356 15.56 -2.37 -12.47
CA LEU A 356 16.56 -3.37 -12.81
C LEU A 356 17.49 -3.52 -11.61
N VAL A 357 17.76 -4.76 -11.23
CA VAL A 357 18.61 -5.11 -10.10
C VAL A 357 19.63 -6.14 -10.53
N GLY A 358 20.88 -5.87 -10.21
CA GLY A 358 21.98 -6.81 -10.27
C GLY A 358 22.48 -7.13 -8.88
N ILE A 359 22.76 -8.39 -8.59
CA ILE A 359 23.28 -8.85 -7.29
C ILE A 359 24.62 -9.53 -7.55
N SER A 360 25.64 -9.21 -6.77
CA SER A 360 26.95 -9.88 -6.90
C SER A 360 26.95 -11.28 -6.29
N SER A 361 27.97 -12.05 -6.65
CA SER A 361 28.41 -13.21 -5.89
C SER A 361 28.91 -12.78 -4.50
N PRO A 362 28.91 -13.68 -3.50
CA PRO A 362 29.41 -13.37 -2.16
C PRO A 362 30.93 -13.23 -2.14
N VAL A 363 31.42 -12.17 -1.50
CA VAL A 363 32.85 -11.83 -1.42
C VAL A 363 33.23 -11.35 -0.02
N GLY A 364 34.49 -11.51 0.38
CA GLY A 364 35.04 -10.79 1.54
C GLY A 364 35.26 -9.30 1.25
N HIS A 365 35.65 -8.53 2.27
CA HIS A 365 35.84 -7.08 2.15
C HIS A 365 36.84 -6.65 1.05
N THR A 366 37.85 -7.47 0.75
CA THR A 366 38.85 -7.19 -0.31
C THR A 366 38.28 -7.34 -1.73
N GLY A 367 37.21 -8.12 -1.90
CA GLY A 367 36.58 -8.37 -3.20
C GLY A 367 35.46 -7.40 -3.57
N LEU A 368 35.15 -6.42 -2.71
CA LEU A 368 33.96 -5.57 -2.85
C LEU A 368 33.95 -4.72 -4.13
N ARG A 369 35.12 -4.32 -4.64
CA ARG A 369 35.21 -3.60 -5.91
C ARG A 369 34.72 -4.48 -7.07
N GLY A 370 35.25 -5.70 -7.17
CA GLY A 370 34.84 -6.66 -8.19
C GLY A 370 33.37 -7.03 -8.07
N ALA A 371 32.87 -7.20 -6.85
CA ALA A 371 31.44 -7.44 -6.60
C ALA A 371 30.55 -6.26 -7.04
N ALA A 372 30.99 -5.01 -6.84
CA ALA A 372 30.25 -3.85 -7.31
C ALA A 372 30.23 -3.75 -8.85
N GLU A 373 31.35 -4.05 -9.51
CA GLU A 373 31.45 -4.15 -10.97
C GLU A 373 30.56 -5.27 -11.53
N GLU A 374 30.57 -6.45 -10.89
CA GLU A 374 29.71 -7.59 -11.19
C GLU A 374 28.22 -7.25 -11.05
N ALA A 375 27.81 -6.68 -9.90
CA ALA A 375 26.42 -6.27 -9.68
C ALA A 375 25.95 -5.24 -10.71
N SER A 376 26.80 -4.27 -11.06
CA SER A 376 26.48 -3.27 -12.08
C SER A 376 26.31 -3.91 -13.46
N HIS A 377 27.15 -4.88 -13.81
CA HIS A 377 27.03 -5.61 -15.06
C HIS A 377 25.78 -6.49 -15.09
N ALA A 378 25.50 -7.21 -14.00
CA ALA A 378 24.28 -7.99 -13.81
C ALA A 378 23.03 -7.14 -14.07
N ARG A 379 22.99 -5.93 -13.48
CA ARG A 379 21.92 -4.95 -13.69
C ARG A 379 21.78 -4.57 -15.17
N ARG A 380 22.89 -4.24 -15.84
CA ARG A 380 22.93 -3.87 -17.28
C ARG A 380 22.43 -4.99 -18.18
N LEU A 381 22.74 -6.26 -17.88
CA LEU A 381 22.19 -7.40 -18.63
C LEU A 381 20.65 -7.44 -18.57
N GLY A 382 20.06 -6.92 -17.49
CA GLY A 382 18.61 -6.73 -17.35
C GLY A 382 17.99 -5.72 -18.32
N GLU A 383 18.77 -4.77 -18.86
CA GLU A 383 18.27 -3.75 -19.80
C GLU A 383 17.74 -4.38 -21.09
N ARG A 384 18.36 -5.49 -21.53
CA ARG A 384 17.99 -6.27 -22.71
C ARG A 384 16.76 -7.16 -22.49
N ARG A 385 16.35 -7.40 -21.23
CA ARG A 385 15.20 -8.25 -20.91
C ARG A 385 13.90 -7.46 -20.98
N THR A 386 12.82 -8.13 -21.38
CA THR A 386 11.46 -7.58 -21.38
C THR A 386 10.86 -7.63 -19.98
N GLY A 387 10.15 -6.60 -19.57
CA GLY A 387 9.45 -6.54 -18.27
C GLY A 387 9.72 -5.25 -17.48
N ARG A 388 8.87 -5.00 -16.48
CA ARG A 388 9.01 -3.84 -15.59
C ARG A 388 10.02 -4.08 -14.48
N THR A 389 10.23 -5.32 -14.09
CA THR A 389 11.22 -5.71 -13.08
C THR A 389 12.16 -6.76 -13.65
N CYS A 390 13.43 -6.70 -13.26
CA CYS A 390 14.40 -7.73 -13.61
C CYS A 390 15.46 -7.84 -12.52
N VAL A 391 15.75 -9.08 -12.10
CA VAL A 391 16.83 -9.40 -11.16
C VAL A 391 17.77 -10.39 -11.83
N VAL A 392 19.03 -10.01 -11.94
CA VAL A 392 20.11 -10.88 -12.42
C VAL A 392 21.09 -11.07 -11.27
N ALA A 393 21.35 -12.33 -10.89
CA ALA A 393 22.36 -12.65 -9.90
C ALA A 393 23.69 -12.94 -10.58
N GLY A 394 24.81 -12.58 -9.96
CA GLY A 394 26.16 -12.75 -10.49
C GLY A 394 26.47 -14.21 -10.80
N GLU A 395 25.96 -15.12 -9.98
CA GLU A 395 26.08 -16.57 -10.16
C GLU A 395 25.35 -17.09 -11.41
N GLU A 396 24.40 -16.33 -11.96
CA GLU A 396 23.66 -16.67 -13.18
C GLU A 396 24.37 -16.12 -14.44
N ILE A 397 25.43 -15.34 -14.28
CA ILE A 397 26.16 -14.69 -15.37
C ILE A 397 27.25 -15.64 -15.87
N ALA A 398 27.28 -15.86 -17.18
CA ALA A 398 28.34 -16.64 -17.77
C ALA A 398 29.71 -15.95 -17.60
N LEU A 399 30.76 -16.71 -17.29
CA LEU A 399 32.11 -16.18 -17.00
C LEU A 399 32.63 -15.19 -18.04
N HIS A 400 32.40 -15.45 -19.32
CA HIS A 400 32.84 -14.56 -20.41
C HIS A 400 32.18 -13.18 -20.36
N GLN A 401 30.94 -13.07 -19.86
CA GLN A 401 30.25 -11.79 -19.67
C GLN A 401 30.85 -11.02 -18.48
N LEU A 402 31.19 -11.72 -17.39
CA LEU A 402 31.90 -11.13 -16.25
C LEU A 402 33.30 -10.61 -16.63
N LEU A 403 34.04 -11.37 -17.45
CA LEU A 403 35.35 -10.92 -17.95
C LEU A 403 35.22 -9.63 -18.78
N LEU A 404 34.19 -9.54 -19.62
CA LEU A 404 33.89 -8.33 -20.38
C LEU A 404 33.41 -7.18 -19.49
N ALA A 405 32.78 -7.46 -18.34
CA ALA A 405 32.30 -6.44 -17.41
C ALA A 405 33.41 -5.55 -16.84
N GLY A 406 34.58 -6.13 -16.55
CA GLY A 406 35.74 -5.40 -16.05
C GLY A 406 36.50 -4.62 -17.12
N VAL A 407 36.18 -4.82 -18.39
CA VAL A 407 36.81 -4.10 -19.51
C VAL A 407 36.08 -2.76 -19.72
N PRO A 408 36.80 -1.61 -19.72
CA PRO A 408 36.22 -0.31 -20.02
C PRO A 408 35.40 -0.33 -21.32
N GLU A 409 34.28 0.40 -21.32
CA GLU A 409 33.34 0.42 -22.44
C GLU A 409 34.01 0.87 -23.74
N GLU A 410 34.91 1.85 -23.69
CA GLU A 410 35.68 2.33 -24.85
C GLU A 410 36.54 1.21 -25.44
N LEU A 411 37.15 0.40 -24.58
CA LEU A 411 37.97 -0.74 -25.01
C LEU A 411 37.10 -1.86 -25.57
N ARG A 412 35.93 -2.14 -24.98
CA ARG A 412 34.97 -3.10 -25.55
C ARG A 412 34.49 -2.69 -26.93
N ARG A 413 34.12 -1.42 -27.11
CA ARG A 413 33.74 -0.87 -28.44
C ARG A 413 34.90 -0.95 -29.43
N SER A 414 36.12 -0.63 -29.00
CA SER A 414 37.33 -0.72 -29.82
C SER A 414 37.61 -2.16 -30.26
N LEU A 415 37.55 -3.14 -29.34
CA LEU A 415 37.73 -4.56 -29.64
C LEU A 415 36.65 -5.06 -30.61
N ARG A 416 35.38 -4.72 -30.36
CA ARG A 416 34.27 -5.05 -31.26
C ARG A 416 34.50 -4.49 -32.65
N ARG A 417 34.88 -3.21 -32.76
CA ARG A 417 35.12 -2.57 -34.05
C ARG A 417 36.33 -3.16 -34.76
N ARG A 418 37.39 -3.52 -34.02
CA ARG A 418 38.59 -4.16 -34.56
C ARG A 418 38.29 -5.54 -35.14
N LEU A 419 37.47 -6.34 -34.46
CA LEU A 419 37.21 -7.74 -34.82
C LEU A 419 36.01 -7.95 -35.75
N LEU A 420 34.98 -7.10 -35.67
CA LEU A 420 33.75 -7.22 -36.47
C LEU A 420 33.55 -6.07 -37.47
N GLY A 421 34.48 -5.12 -37.52
CA GLY A 421 34.36 -3.88 -38.30
C GLY A 421 33.97 -4.09 -39.77
N PRO A 422 34.69 -4.93 -40.53
CA PRO A 422 34.38 -5.18 -41.93
C PRO A 422 33.00 -5.79 -42.17
N VAL A 423 32.55 -6.70 -41.30
CA VAL A 423 31.23 -7.35 -41.42
C VAL A 423 30.11 -6.38 -41.05
N LEU A 424 30.31 -5.54 -40.03
CA LEU A 424 29.37 -4.49 -39.65
C LEU A 424 29.17 -3.47 -40.78
N ASP A 425 30.26 -3.07 -41.46
CA ASP A 425 30.19 -2.14 -42.59
C ASP A 425 29.49 -2.78 -43.79
N TYR A 426 29.81 -4.05 -44.07
CA TYR A 426 29.18 -4.80 -45.15
C TYR A 426 27.67 -4.93 -44.96
N ASP A 427 27.21 -5.29 -43.75
CA ASP A 427 25.78 -5.38 -43.43
C ASP A 427 25.07 -4.02 -43.59
N ALA A 428 25.72 -2.93 -43.19
CA ALA A 428 25.17 -1.58 -43.33
C ALA A 428 25.08 -1.13 -44.79
N GLU A 429 26.08 -1.46 -45.63
CA GLU A 429 26.13 -1.07 -47.04
C GLU A 429 25.20 -1.91 -47.91
N HIS A 430 25.07 -3.22 -47.62
CA HIS A 430 24.36 -4.17 -48.47
C HIS A 430 22.98 -4.57 -47.94
N GLY A 431 22.60 -4.10 -46.74
CA GLY A 431 21.35 -4.49 -46.08
C GLY A 431 21.28 -5.98 -45.75
N SER A 432 22.44 -6.61 -45.51
CA SER A 432 22.53 -8.02 -45.12
C SER A 432 22.47 -8.21 -43.59
N ASP A 433 22.44 -9.46 -43.15
CA ASP A 433 22.47 -9.85 -41.73
C ASP A 433 23.53 -10.94 -41.49
N LEU A 434 24.77 -10.65 -41.87
CA LEU A 434 25.92 -11.50 -41.63
C LEU A 434 26.29 -11.54 -40.15
N VAL A 435 26.15 -10.43 -39.42
CA VAL A 435 26.36 -10.41 -37.96
C VAL A 435 25.36 -11.32 -37.25
N GLY A 436 24.07 -11.28 -37.61
CA GLY A 436 23.07 -12.20 -37.09
C GLY A 436 23.35 -13.65 -37.47
N THR A 437 23.79 -13.89 -38.71
CA THR A 437 24.20 -15.22 -39.17
C THR A 437 25.38 -15.77 -38.35
N LEU A 438 26.43 -14.98 -38.15
CA LEU A 438 27.61 -15.34 -37.35
C LEU A 438 27.22 -15.64 -35.90
N ARG A 439 26.36 -14.80 -35.30
CA ARG A 439 25.86 -15.03 -33.93
C ARG A 439 25.15 -16.37 -33.82
N VAL A 440 24.21 -16.68 -34.72
CA VAL A 440 23.49 -17.97 -34.67
C VAL A 440 24.42 -19.16 -34.93
N PHE A 441 25.39 -19.01 -35.83
CA PHE A 441 26.38 -20.05 -36.09
C PHE A 441 27.21 -20.37 -34.84
N LEU A 442 27.71 -19.34 -34.13
CA LEU A 442 28.49 -19.51 -32.90
C LEU A 442 27.63 -20.01 -31.73
N ASP A 443 26.38 -19.53 -31.59
CA ASP A 443 25.41 -20.02 -30.59
C ASP A 443 25.09 -21.52 -30.79
N CYS A 444 25.20 -22.02 -32.01
CA CYS A 444 25.05 -23.45 -32.35
C CYS A 444 26.40 -24.20 -32.34
N SER A 445 27.42 -23.64 -31.66
CA SER A 445 28.77 -24.22 -31.55
C SER A 445 29.47 -24.49 -32.89
N GLY A 446 29.11 -23.76 -33.96
CA GLY A 446 29.62 -23.97 -35.31
C GLY A 446 28.91 -25.08 -36.10
N SER A 447 27.78 -25.60 -35.60
CA SER A 447 27.01 -26.63 -36.31
C SER A 447 26.24 -26.05 -37.49
N TRP A 448 26.62 -26.45 -38.71
CA TRP A 448 25.95 -26.06 -39.95
C TRP A 448 24.47 -26.43 -39.98
N THR A 449 24.11 -27.63 -39.51
CA THR A 449 22.72 -28.12 -39.56
C THR A 449 21.84 -27.42 -38.55
N ALA A 450 22.30 -27.25 -37.30
CA ALA A 450 21.55 -26.58 -36.26
C ALA A 450 21.37 -25.08 -36.54
N ALA A 451 22.43 -24.41 -37.02
CA ALA A 451 22.36 -22.99 -37.37
C ALA A 451 21.46 -22.73 -38.58
N ALA A 452 21.53 -23.58 -39.62
CA ALA A 452 20.67 -23.46 -40.80
C ALA A 452 19.18 -23.63 -40.44
N ALA A 453 18.87 -24.61 -39.58
CA ALA A 453 17.52 -24.80 -39.06
C ALA A 453 17.04 -23.58 -38.26
N ARG A 454 17.87 -23.04 -37.36
CA ARG A 454 17.52 -21.88 -36.53
C ARG A 454 17.34 -20.58 -37.33
N LEU A 455 18.12 -20.40 -38.40
CA LEU A 455 18.00 -19.28 -39.34
C LEU A 455 16.92 -19.48 -40.41
N HIS A 456 16.32 -20.67 -40.49
CA HIS A 456 15.35 -21.05 -41.53
C HIS A 456 15.91 -20.90 -42.95
N VAL A 457 17.17 -21.29 -43.16
CA VAL A 457 17.86 -21.26 -44.47
C VAL A 457 18.42 -22.63 -44.85
N HIS A 458 18.73 -22.82 -46.12
CA HIS A 458 19.42 -24.04 -46.56
C HIS A 458 20.90 -24.03 -46.10
N VAL A 459 21.46 -25.21 -45.80
CA VAL A 459 22.85 -25.35 -45.33
C VAL A 459 23.87 -24.73 -46.30
N ASN A 460 23.64 -24.84 -47.61
CA ASN A 460 24.52 -24.22 -48.61
C ASN A 460 24.51 -22.69 -48.55
N THR A 461 23.35 -22.09 -48.27
CA THR A 461 23.22 -20.64 -48.09
C THR A 461 23.94 -20.18 -46.83
N LEU A 462 23.83 -20.95 -45.75
CA LEU A 462 24.60 -20.70 -44.53
C LEU A 462 26.11 -20.77 -44.80
N ARG A 463 26.59 -21.80 -45.50
CA ARG A 463 28.01 -21.92 -45.90
C ARG A 463 28.49 -20.71 -46.67
N TYR A 464 27.71 -20.23 -47.64
CA TYR A 464 28.05 -19.02 -48.38
C TYR A 464 28.14 -17.78 -47.48
N ARG A 465 27.18 -17.58 -46.57
CA ARG A 465 27.17 -16.43 -45.65
C ARG A 465 28.33 -16.48 -44.65
N VAL A 466 28.63 -17.65 -44.10
CA VAL A 466 29.74 -17.84 -43.17
C VAL A 466 31.08 -17.69 -43.89
N GLY A 467 31.23 -18.25 -45.10
CA GLY A 467 32.42 -18.02 -45.93
C GLY A 467 32.63 -16.55 -46.28
N ARG A 468 31.55 -15.80 -46.52
CA ARG A 468 31.64 -14.34 -46.71
C ARG A 468 32.16 -13.64 -45.45
N VAL A 469 31.77 -14.09 -44.26
CA VAL A 469 32.28 -13.56 -42.99
C VAL A 469 33.77 -13.87 -42.84
N GLU A 470 34.20 -15.09 -43.17
CA GLU A 470 35.62 -15.50 -43.18
C GLU A 470 36.44 -14.61 -44.12
N ASP A 471 35.96 -14.40 -45.35
CA ASP A 471 36.61 -13.54 -46.35
C ASP A 471 36.75 -12.08 -45.88
N LEU A 472 35.70 -11.53 -45.27
CA LEU A 472 35.66 -10.13 -44.83
C LEU A 472 36.57 -9.87 -43.63
N LEU A 473 36.72 -10.87 -42.75
CA LEU A 473 37.51 -10.75 -41.52
C LEU A 473 38.93 -11.29 -41.66
N GLY A 474 39.20 -12.11 -42.69
CA GLY A 474 40.47 -12.80 -42.87
C GLY A 474 40.71 -13.86 -41.79
N VAL A 475 39.66 -14.60 -41.43
CA VAL A 475 39.62 -15.59 -40.34
C VAL A 475 39.13 -16.95 -40.87
N ASP A 476 39.51 -18.03 -40.20
CA ASP A 476 39.02 -19.39 -40.34
C ASP A 476 38.12 -19.78 -39.14
N LEU A 477 36.81 -19.85 -39.36
CA LEU A 477 35.84 -20.18 -38.32
C LEU A 477 35.86 -21.67 -37.92
N SER A 478 36.70 -22.50 -38.54
CA SER A 478 37.00 -23.83 -38.02
C SER A 478 37.93 -23.77 -36.80
N GLU A 479 38.78 -22.75 -36.71
CA GLU A 479 39.69 -22.54 -35.60
C GLU A 479 38.94 -22.10 -34.33
N PHE A 480 39.27 -22.73 -33.21
CA PHE A 480 38.57 -22.48 -31.95
C PHE A 480 38.86 -21.07 -31.41
N THR A 481 40.12 -20.64 -31.44
CA THR A 481 40.55 -19.34 -30.90
C THR A 481 39.87 -18.18 -31.61
N GLU A 482 39.73 -18.25 -32.93
CA GLU A 482 39.07 -17.20 -33.71
C GLU A 482 37.56 -17.17 -33.46
N ARG A 483 36.92 -18.33 -33.31
CA ARG A 483 35.52 -18.40 -32.85
C ARG A 483 35.35 -17.76 -31.48
N VAL A 484 36.29 -17.96 -30.54
CA VAL A 484 36.26 -17.33 -29.21
C VAL A 484 36.40 -15.81 -29.32
N ASP A 485 37.36 -15.30 -30.10
CA ASP A 485 37.57 -13.86 -30.28
C ASP A 485 36.33 -13.19 -30.89
N LEU A 486 35.74 -13.79 -31.91
CA LEU A 486 34.53 -13.28 -32.56
C LEU A 486 33.30 -13.41 -31.68
N TYR A 487 33.19 -14.50 -30.92
CA TYR A 487 32.13 -14.65 -29.92
C TYR A 487 32.22 -13.55 -28.86
N LEU A 488 33.40 -13.30 -28.29
CA LEU A 488 33.62 -12.22 -27.34
C LEU A 488 33.35 -10.84 -27.96
N ALA A 489 33.75 -10.60 -29.21
CA ALA A 489 33.45 -9.36 -29.92
C ALA A 489 31.94 -9.14 -30.15
N LEU A 490 31.19 -10.22 -30.36
CA LEU A 490 29.73 -10.17 -30.44
C LEU A 490 29.08 -9.84 -29.09
N GLN A 491 29.63 -10.35 -27.98
CA GLN A 491 29.15 -10.07 -26.63
C GLN A 491 29.60 -8.69 -26.09
N ALA A 492 30.70 -8.14 -26.62
CA ALA A 492 31.25 -6.85 -26.20
C ALA A 492 30.42 -5.64 -26.65
N GLY A 493 29.49 -5.83 -27.59
CA GLY A 493 28.61 -4.80 -28.16
C GLY A 493 27.23 -4.71 -27.54
#